data_AF-A0A816IDM8-F1
#
_entry.id   AF-A0A816IDM8-F1
#
_cell.length_a   1.000
_cell.length_b   1.000
_cell.length_c   1.000
_cell.angle_alpha   90.00
_cell.angle_beta   90.00
_cell.angle_gamma   90.00
#
_symmetry.space_group_name_H-M   'P 1'
#
loop_
_entity.id
_entity.type
_entity.pdbx_description
1 polymer ?
#
loop_
_entity_poly.entity_id
_entity_poly.type
_entity_poly.pdbx_seq_one_letter_code
_entity_poly.pdbx_strand_id
1 'polypeptide(L)' 'WTHHLVSDILRSIPRFFFISPPSIGRQNGFHHRSPLKQRNLREESVRRRSRELQKG' A
#
# COMPACT_ATOMS: atom_id res chain seq x y z
N TRP A 1 -3.54 37.65 -28.99
CA TRP A 1 -3.16 36.24 -28.80
C TRP A 1 -4.24 35.39 -29.43
N THR A 2 -3.93 34.54 -30.41
CA THR A 2 -4.93 33.68 -31.08
C THR A 2 -4.95 32.30 -30.41
N HIS A 3 -6.12 31.65 -30.41
CA HIS A 3 -6.29 30.31 -29.86
C HIS A 3 -5.29 29.30 -30.46
N HIS A 4 -4.99 29.46 -31.75
CA HIS A 4 -4.03 28.63 -32.47
C HIS A 4 -2.60 28.77 -31.91
N LEU A 5 -2.12 30.00 -31.77
CA LEU A 5 -0.79 30.29 -31.23
C LEU A 5 -0.63 29.74 -29.80
N VAL A 6 -1.65 29.90 -28.95
CA VAL A 6 -1.64 29.35 -27.59
C VAL A 6 -1.57 27.82 -27.60
N SER A 7 -2.31 27.18 -28.51
CA SER A 7 -2.32 25.71 -28.63
C SER A 7 -0.97 25.16 -29.06
N ASP A 8 -0.28 25.83 -29.99
CA ASP A 8 1.03 25.38 -30.48
C ASP A 8 2.11 25.54 -29.42
N ILE A 9 2.07 26.63 -28.65
CA ILE A 9 2.96 26.84 -27.49
C ILE A 9 2.77 25.71 -26.48
N LEU A 10 1.54 25.40 -26.06
CA LEU A 10 1.28 24.34 -25.09
C LEU A 10 1.72 22.95 -25.57
N ARG A 11 1.60 22.66 -26.87
CA ARG A 11 2.07 21.40 -27.46
C ARG A 11 3.59 21.28 -27.53
N SER A 12 4.31 22.41 -27.61
CA SER A 12 5.77 22.43 -27.63
C SER A 12 6.41 22.13 -26.26
N ILE A 13 5.66 22.28 -25.18
CA ILE A 13 6.14 22.05 -23.81
C ILE A 13 6.07 20.54 -23.49
N PRO A 14 7.15 19.92 -23.01
CA PRO A 14 7.13 18.53 -22.59
C PRO A 14 6.04 18.22 -21.55
N ARG A 15 5.31 17.12 -21.76
CA ARG A 15 4.17 16.74 -20.90
C ARG A 15 4.54 16.55 -19.43
N PHE A 16 5.79 16.19 -19.12
CA PHE A 16 6.23 15.91 -17.75
C PHE A 16 6.14 17.11 -16.82
N PHE A 17 6.21 18.34 -17.34
CA PHE A 17 6.05 19.56 -16.53
C PHE A 17 4.62 19.75 -16.01
N PHE A 18 3.64 19.11 -16.66
CA PHE A 18 2.22 19.16 -16.26
C PHE A 18 1.79 17.91 -15.46
N ILE A 19 2.72 16.99 -15.19
CA ILE A 19 2.45 15.81 -14.38
C ILE A 19 2.71 16.18 -12.91
N SER A 20 1.69 16.10 -12.07
CA SER A 20 1.88 16.19 -10.63
C SER A 20 2.83 15.10 -10.16
N PRO A 21 3.83 15.40 -9.31
CA PRO A 21 4.65 14.38 -8.69
C PRO A 21 3.76 13.31 -8.05
N PRO A 22 4.09 12.02 -8.17
CA PRO A 22 3.32 10.97 -7.52
C PRO A 22 3.25 11.25 -6.02
N SER A 23 2.04 11.19 -5.45
CA SER A 23 1.87 11.39 -4.02
C SER A 23 2.72 10.40 -3.24
N ILE A 24 3.48 10.91 -2.25
CA ILE A 24 4.19 10.10 -1.26
C ILE A 24 3.14 9.24 -0.55
N GLY A 25 3.15 7.93 -0.80
CA GLY A 25 2.15 6.99 -0.27
C GLY A 25 1.26 6.32 -1.33
N ARG A 26 1.45 6.61 -2.63
CA ARG A 26 0.93 5.72 -3.69
C ARG A 26 1.73 4.42 -3.69
N GLN A 27 1.32 3.49 -2.84
CA GLN A 27 1.80 2.11 -2.92
C GLN A 27 1.35 1.54 -4.26
N ASN A 28 2.30 1.37 -5.19
CA ASN A 28 2.03 0.69 -6.45
C ASN A 28 1.90 -0.81 -6.16
N GLY A 29 0.65 -1.26 -6.01
CA GLY A 29 0.28 -2.67 -5.95
C GLY A 29 0.26 -3.29 -4.55
N PHE A 30 -0.67 -4.25 -4.39
CA PHE A 30 -0.59 -5.25 -3.34
C PHE A 30 0.62 -6.13 -3.65
N HIS A 31 1.73 -5.95 -2.93
CA HIS A 31 2.73 -7.00 -2.93
C HIS A 31 2.09 -8.26 -2.35
N HIS A 32 2.31 -9.39 -3.03
CA HIS A 32 1.82 -10.72 -2.67
C HIS A 32 2.43 -11.22 -1.35
N ARG A 33 2.24 -10.50 -0.25
CA ARG A 33 2.52 -11.04 1.08
C ARG A 33 1.39 -12.02 1.37
N SER A 34 1.78 -13.26 1.66
CA SER A 34 0.89 -14.30 2.14
C SER A 34 0.10 -13.79 3.35
N PRO A 35 -1.17 -14.22 3.53
CA PRO A 35 -2.04 -13.74 4.61
C PRO A 35 -1.37 -13.84 5.98
N LEU A 36 -1.73 -12.93 6.89
CA LEU A 36 -1.22 -12.89 8.26
C LEU A 36 -1.34 -14.28 8.89
N LYS A 37 -0.23 -14.84 9.39
CA LYS A 37 -0.17 -16.20 9.93
C LYS A 37 -1.22 -16.37 11.04
N GLN A 38 -2.28 -17.13 10.77
CA GLN A 38 -3.34 -17.36 11.76
C GLN A 38 -2.82 -18.26 12.89
N ARG A 39 -3.08 -17.85 14.14
CA ARG A 39 -2.66 -18.61 15.33
C ARG A 39 -3.55 -19.83 15.52
N ASN A 40 -2.95 -20.96 15.89
CA ASN A 40 -3.72 -22.14 16.27
C ASN A 40 -4.26 -21.98 17.71
N LEU A 41 -5.49 -21.48 17.82
CA LEU A 41 -6.15 -21.22 19.09
C LEU A 41 -6.32 -22.49 19.94
N ARG A 42 -6.37 -23.67 19.33
CA ARG A 42 -6.44 -24.95 20.04
C ARG A 42 -5.12 -25.26 20.74
N GLU A 43 -4.00 -25.14 20.04
CA GLU A 43 -2.68 -25.31 20.67
C GLU A 43 -2.44 -24.26 21.75
N GLU A 44 -2.87 -23.02 21.49
CA GLU A 44 -2.71 -21.94 22.45
C GLU A 44 -3.54 -22.17 23.71
N SER A 45 -4.78 -22.64 23.58
CA SER A 45 -5.65 -22.96 24.72
C SER A 45 -5.14 -24.16 25.53
N VAL A 46 -4.64 -25.21 24.87
CA VAL A 46 -3.97 -26.33 25.55
C VAL A 46 -2.76 -25.83 26.35
N ARG A 47 -1.90 -25.02 25.72
CA ARG A 47 -0.71 -24.46 26.41
C ARG A 47 -1.10 -23.53 27.57
N ARG A 48 -2.23 -22.83 27.52
CA ARG A 48 -2.72 -22.05 28.66
C ARG A 48 -3.19 -22.94 29.80
N ARG A 49 -4.04 -23.94 29.53
CA ARG A 49 -4.50 -24.90 30.56
C ARG A 49 -3.35 -25.64 31.24
N SER A 50 -2.36 -26.09 30.47
CA SER A 50 -1.17 -26.76 31.04
C SER A 50 -0.37 -25.85 31.97
N ARG A 51 -0.35 -24.53 31.73
CA ARG A 51 0.32 -23.55 32.61
C ARG A 51 -0.49 -23.22 33.87
N GLU A 52 -1.81 -23.34 33.81
CA GLU A 52 -2.68 -23.18 34.98
C GLU A 52 -2.57 -24.38 35.92
N LEU A 53 -2.50 -25.60 35.37
CA LEU A 53 -2.29 -26.83 36.15
C LEU A 53 -0.92 -26.91 36.85
N GLN A 54 0.09 -26.18 36.37
CA GLN A 54 1.40 -26.09 37.02
C GLN A 54 1.45 -25.05 38.15
N LYS A 55 0.38 -24.26 38.35
CA LYS A 55 0.29 -23.20 39.36
C LYS A 55 -0.61 -23.55 40.55
N GLY A 56 -1.28 -24.70 40.53
CA GLY A 56 -1.98 -25.27 41.69
C GLY A 56 -1.10 -26.28 42.40
#